data_AF-A0A401TYG2-F1
#
_entry.id   AF-A0A401TYG2-F1
#
_cell.length_a   1.000
_cell.length_b   1.000
_cell.length_c   1.000
_cell.angle_alpha   90.00
_cell.angle_beta   90.00
_cell.angle_gamma   90.00
#
_symmetry.space_group_name_H-M   'P 1'
#
loop_
_entity.id
_entity.type
_entity.pdbx_description
1 polymer ?
#
loop_
_entity_poly.entity_id
_entity_poly.type
_entity_poly.pdbx_seq_one_letter_code
_entity_poly.pdbx_strand_id
1 'polypeptide(L)'
;ITIGGARPTAADTFSALYRLQALRRVAERSFAQLDAIVLPTAPTVYSTADVLAKPIELNSRLGTYTNFVNLLDLCGLALPAAIRPDGAPFGITLLAPAGRDAELAGIGRVFHADTGLGLGAKSLPQPALAQVPAQATSNEITIAVVGAHLSGMALNHELTALDARLLEETATATDYKLYALDTTPPKPGMLRIETGAGHAIK
;
A
#
# COMPACT_ATOMS: atom_id res chain seq x y z
N ILE A 1 5.79 -34.70 7.51
CA ILE A 1 6.72 -34.59 8.66
C ILE A 1 8.02 -35.28 8.25
N THR A 2 9.11 -34.55 8.08
CA THR A 2 10.44 -35.14 7.78
C THR A 2 11.01 -35.77 9.04
N ILE A 3 11.74 -36.90 8.93
CA ILE A 3 12.36 -37.64 10.05
C ILE A 3 13.16 -36.72 11.01
N GLY A 4 13.76 -35.65 10.49
CA GLY A 4 14.50 -34.68 11.30
C GLY A 4 13.69 -33.95 12.40
N GLY A 5 12.35 -33.88 12.27
CA GLY A 5 11.46 -33.21 13.21
C GLY A 5 11.17 -33.99 14.50
N ALA A 6 11.63 -35.25 14.60
CA ALA A 6 11.47 -36.07 15.82
C ALA A 6 12.57 -35.81 16.88
N ARG A 7 13.59 -35.03 16.53
CA ARG A 7 14.76 -34.77 17.39
C ARG A 7 14.60 -33.60 18.37
N PRO A 8 13.98 -32.45 17.99
CA PRO A 8 13.85 -31.32 18.90
C PRO A 8 13.02 -31.68 20.13
N THR A 9 13.51 -31.30 21.31
CA THR A 9 12.77 -31.48 22.56
C THR A 9 11.72 -30.38 22.76
N ALA A 10 10.84 -30.56 23.74
CA ALA A 10 9.94 -29.49 24.18
C ALA A 10 10.73 -28.25 24.65
N ALA A 11 11.84 -28.45 25.36
CA ALA A 11 12.70 -27.36 25.82
C ALA A 11 13.31 -26.57 24.64
N ASP A 12 13.80 -27.27 23.60
CA ASP A 12 14.30 -26.63 22.38
C ASP A 12 13.20 -25.83 21.67
N THR A 13 11.99 -26.38 21.63
CA THR A 13 10.82 -25.72 21.03
C THR A 13 10.48 -24.42 21.74
N PHE A 14 10.37 -24.43 23.08
CA PHE A 14 10.09 -23.21 23.84
C PHE A 14 11.22 -22.19 23.73
N SER A 15 12.48 -22.63 23.74
CA SER A 15 13.64 -21.74 23.53
C SER A 15 13.59 -21.05 22.15
N ALA A 16 13.26 -21.80 21.09
CA ALA A 16 13.07 -21.24 19.76
C ALA A 16 11.89 -20.26 19.69
N LEU A 17 10.78 -20.56 20.36
CA LEU A 17 9.62 -19.66 20.46
C LEU A 17 9.96 -18.36 21.19
N TYR A 18 10.71 -18.41 22.30
CA TYR A 18 11.17 -17.20 22.99
C TYR A 18 12.08 -16.35 22.11
N ARG A 19 12.99 -16.99 21.37
CA ARG A 19 13.82 -16.30 20.38
C ARG A 19 12.97 -15.66 19.28
N LEU A 20 11.95 -16.34 18.79
CA LEU A 20 11.03 -15.79 17.78
C LEU A 20 10.29 -14.55 18.32
N GLN A 21 9.83 -14.57 19.58
CA GLN A 21 9.19 -13.41 20.21
C GLN A 21 10.16 -12.22 20.34
N ALA A 22 11.43 -12.46 20.68
CA ALA A 22 12.43 -11.41 20.70
C ALA A 22 12.66 -10.79 19.32
N LEU A 23 12.71 -11.62 18.26
CA LEU A 23 12.85 -11.17 16.88
C LEU A 23 11.62 -10.40 16.37
N ARG A 24 10.40 -10.81 16.75
CA ARG A 24 9.17 -10.07 16.44
C ARG A 24 9.23 -8.63 16.94
N ARG A 25 9.67 -8.40 18.18
CA ARG A 25 9.86 -7.05 18.74
C ARG A 25 10.92 -6.22 18.02
N VAL A 26 11.92 -6.86 17.40
CA VAL A 26 12.89 -6.14 16.55
C VAL A 26 12.21 -5.74 15.25
N ALA A 27 11.48 -6.66 14.61
CA ALA A 27 10.78 -6.40 13.36
C ALA A 27 9.71 -5.30 13.51
N GLU A 28 8.89 -5.33 14.57
CA GLU A 28 7.88 -4.31 14.87
C GLU A 28 8.50 -2.89 14.92
N ARG A 29 9.66 -2.76 15.56
CA ARG A 29 10.38 -1.47 15.63
C ARG A 29 10.91 -1.02 14.27
N SER A 30 11.35 -1.95 13.42
CA SER A 30 11.78 -1.63 12.06
C SER A 30 10.61 -1.15 11.20
N PHE A 31 9.42 -1.75 11.35
CA PHE A 31 8.22 -1.35 10.63
C PHE A 31 7.55 -0.08 11.18
N ALA A 32 7.88 0.36 12.40
CA ALA A 32 7.28 1.57 12.99
C ALA A 32 7.53 2.86 12.19
N GLN A 33 8.54 2.85 11.32
CA GLN A 33 8.90 4.01 10.47
C GLN A 33 8.74 3.71 8.97
N LEU A 34 8.15 2.58 8.61
CA LEU A 34 8.05 2.11 7.23
C LEU A 34 6.64 1.64 6.91
N ASP A 35 6.10 2.05 5.77
CA ASP A 35 4.83 1.52 5.27
C ASP A 35 4.99 0.10 4.71
N ALA A 36 6.09 -0.12 4.00
CA ALA A 36 6.45 -1.42 3.45
C ALA A 36 7.97 -1.55 3.32
N ILE A 37 8.45 -2.80 3.25
CA ILE A 37 9.81 -3.15 2.87
C ILE A 37 9.77 -3.79 1.48
N VAL A 38 10.72 -3.45 0.63
CA VAL A 38 10.90 -4.07 -0.70
C VAL A 38 12.10 -5.00 -0.67
N LEU A 39 11.89 -6.25 -1.08
CA LEU A 39 12.94 -7.25 -1.22
C LEU A 39 12.88 -7.92 -2.60
N PRO A 40 13.99 -8.48 -3.11
CA PRO A 40 13.91 -9.44 -4.20
C PRO A 40 13.00 -10.62 -3.81
N THR A 41 12.10 -11.05 -4.68
CA THR A 41 11.24 -12.23 -4.40
C THR A 41 12.08 -13.49 -4.21
N ALA A 42 13.14 -13.62 -4.99
CA ALA A 42 14.16 -14.65 -4.85
C ALA A 42 15.53 -14.08 -5.26
N PRO A 43 16.66 -14.60 -4.73
CA PRO A 43 17.98 -14.10 -5.11
C PRO A 43 18.35 -14.38 -6.57
N THR A 44 17.84 -15.46 -7.15
CA THR A 44 18.09 -15.88 -8.54
C THR A 44 17.06 -16.92 -8.96
N VAL A 45 17.04 -17.27 -10.25
CA VAL A 45 16.37 -18.46 -10.78
C VAL A 45 17.40 -19.56 -11.05
N TYR A 46 16.97 -20.82 -11.02
CA TYR A 46 17.80 -22.00 -11.31
C TYR A 46 17.16 -22.85 -12.39
N SER A 47 17.98 -23.57 -13.16
CA SER A 47 17.47 -24.61 -14.04
C SER A 47 17.00 -25.83 -13.23
N THR A 48 16.16 -26.66 -13.84
CA THR A 48 15.75 -27.94 -13.24
C THR A 48 16.95 -28.85 -13.00
N ALA A 49 17.93 -28.86 -13.91
CA ALA A 49 19.16 -29.64 -13.77
C ALA A 49 19.99 -29.21 -12.55
N ASP A 50 20.14 -27.91 -12.32
CA ASP A 50 20.87 -27.38 -11.16
C ASP A 50 20.21 -27.82 -9.84
N VAL A 51 18.87 -27.71 -9.77
CA VAL A 51 18.11 -28.11 -8.58
C VAL A 51 18.21 -29.61 -8.34
N LEU A 52 18.16 -30.44 -9.38
CA LEU A 52 18.34 -31.89 -9.24
C LEU A 52 19.75 -32.26 -8.75
N ALA A 53 20.76 -31.51 -9.15
CA ALA A 53 22.14 -31.72 -8.68
C ALA A 53 22.34 -31.29 -7.22
N LYS A 54 21.63 -30.24 -6.76
CA LYS A 54 21.80 -29.64 -5.43
C LYS A 54 20.45 -29.26 -4.79
N PRO A 55 19.57 -30.22 -4.49
CA PRO A 55 18.17 -29.95 -4.17
C PRO A 55 17.96 -29.20 -2.86
N ILE A 56 18.78 -29.46 -1.84
CA ILE A 56 18.63 -28.81 -0.53
C ILE A 56 19.25 -27.40 -0.57
N GLU A 57 20.50 -27.29 -1.00
CA GLU A 57 21.26 -26.04 -1.02
C GLU A 57 20.56 -24.95 -1.83
N LEU A 58 20.17 -25.26 -3.07
CA LEU A 58 19.58 -24.26 -3.96
C LEU A 58 18.17 -23.86 -3.51
N ASN A 59 17.37 -24.82 -3.01
CA ASN A 59 16.06 -24.52 -2.44
C ASN A 59 16.18 -23.63 -1.19
N SER A 60 17.14 -23.92 -0.29
CA SER A 60 17.39 -23.07 0.88
C SER A 60 17.79 -21.64 0.48
N ARG A 61 18.57 -21.47 -0.59
CA ARG A 61 18.93 -20.14 -1.10
C ARG A 61 17.72 -19.37 -1.63
N LEU A 62 16.76 -20.03 -2.29
CA LEU A 62 15.53 -19.36 -2.73
C LEU A 62 14.69 -18.81 -1.57
N GLY A 63 14.80 -19.41 -0.37
CA GLY A 63 14.11 -18.97 0.85
C GLY A 63 14.69 -17.73 1.55
N THR A 64 15.79 -17.14 1.04
CA THR A 64 16.54 -16.06 1.70
C THR A 64 15.66 -14.87 2.13
N TYR A 65 14.70 -14.47 1.30
CA TYR A 65 13.85 -13.29 1.54
C TYR A 65 12.41 -13.62 1.93
N THR A 66 12.05 -14.91 2.05
CA THR A 66 10.65 -15.35 2.19
C THR A 66 10.38 -16.14 3.47
N ASN A 67 11.38 -16.85 4.01
CA ASN A 67 11.16 -17.77 5.14
C ASN A 67 10.62 -17.12 6.42
N PHE A 68 10.93 -15.85 6.66
CA PHE A 68 10.55 -15.16 7.90
C PHE A 68 9.14 -14.57 7.88
N VAL A 69 8.52 -14.40 6.70
CA VAL A 69 7.29 -13.61 6.52
C VAL A 69 6.17 -14.13 7.42
N ASN A 70 5.83 -15.42 7.30
CA ASN A 70 4.78 -16.04 8.11
C ASN A 70 5.16 -16.12 9.59
N LEU A 71 6.44 -16.34 9.90
CA LEU A 71 6.92 -16.44 11.28
C LEU A 71 6.83 -15.12 12.03
N LEU A 72 6.86 -13.99 11.32
CA LEU A 72 6.75 -12.65 11.88
C LEU A 72 5.35 -12.04 11.72
N ASP A 73 4.38 -12.80 11.18
CA ASP A 73 2.99 -12.34 10.95
C ASP A 73 2.93 -11.09 10.06
N LEU A 74 3.60 -11.20 8.91
CA LEU A 74 3.63 -10.16 7.87
C LEU A 74 2.74 -10.57 6.69
N CYS A 75 2.16 -9.59 6.00
CA CYS A 75 1.58 -9.78 4.68
C CYS A 75 2.62 -9.46 3.59
N GLY A 76 2.41 -10.00 2.39
CA GLY A 76 3.34 -9.82 1.29
C GLY A 76 2.70 -9.86 -0.09
N LEU A 77 3.19 -9.00 -0.98
CA LEU A 77 2.74 -8.89 -2.37
C LEU A 77 3.94 -9.00 -3.33
N ALA A 78 4.00 -10.10 -4.08
CA ALA A 78 5.02 -10.31 -5.11
C ALA A 78 4.59 -9.65 -6.44
N LEU A 79 5.52 -8.93 -7.07
CA LEU A 79 5.30 -8.14 -8.28
C LEU A 79 6.44 -8.38 -9.28
N PRO A 80 6.15 -8.47 -10.58
CA PRO A 80 7.20 -8.46 -11.60
C PRO A 80 7.84 -7.07 -11.66
N ALA A 81 9.16 -7.03 -11.86
CA ALA A 81 9.94 -5.79 -11.88
C ALA A 81 10.76 -5.62 -13.16
N ALA A 82 11.26 -6.73 -13.74
CA ALA A 82 12.01 -6.68 -14.99
C ALA A 82 12.05 -8.04 -15.69
N ILE A 83 12.38 -8.03 -16.99
CA ILE A 83 12.89 -9.19 -17.72
C ILE A 83 14.39 -8.99 -17.91
N ARG A 84 15.19 -9.96 -17.46
CA ARG A 84 16.65 -9.94 -17.62
C ARG A 84 17.05 -10.09 -19.09
N PRO A 85 18.28 -9.72 -19.47
CA PRO A 85 18.78 -9.92 -20.84
C PRO A 85 18.77 -11.37 -21.33
N ASP A 86 18.80 -12.34 -20.42
CA ASP A 86 18.69 -13.78 -20.72
C ASP A 86 17.23 -14.29 -20.79
N GLY A 87 16.25 -13.38 -20.73
CA GLY A 87 14.83 -13.68 -20.79
C GLY A 87 14.20 -14.12 -19.48
N ALA A 88 14.98 -14.27 -18.40
CA ALA A 88 14.45 -14.70 -17.11
C ALA A 88 13.71 -13.54 -16.40
N PRO A 89 12.51 -13.78 -15.84
CA PRO A 89 11.79 -12.75 -15.09
C PRO A 89 12.46 -12.49 -13.73
N PHE A 90 12.46 -11.23 -13.34
CA PHE A 90 12.85 -10.77 -12.00
C PHE A 90 11.67 -10.05 -11.35
N GLY A 91 11.46 -10.32 -10.06
CA GLY A 91 10.37 -9.75 -9.27
C GLY A 91 10.84 -9.28 -7.90
N ILE A 92 10.05 -8.37 -7.34
CA ILE A 92 10.18 -7.89 -5.97
C ILE A 92 8.98 -8.36 -5.14
N THR A 93 9.15 -8.48 -3.85
CA THR A 93 8.07 -8.69 -2.89
C THR A 93 8.02 -7.49 -1.96
N LEU A 94 6.87 -6.83 -1.90
CA LEU A 94 6.54 -5.86 -0.87
C LEU A 94 6.10 -6.62 0.39
N LEU A 95 6.59 -6.22 1.56
CA LEU A 95 6.22 -6.80 2.85
C LEU A 95 5.75 -5.70 3.81
N ALA A 96 4.69 -5.97 4.57
CA ALA A 96 4.16 -5.09 5.60
C ALA A 96 3.61 -5.90 6.78
N PRO A 97 3.35 -5.28 7.95
CA PRO A 97 2.64 -5.93 9.04
C PRO A 97 1.28 -6.51 8.61
N ALA A 98 0.83 -7.58 9.28
CA ALA A 98 -0.46 -8.21 9.01
C ALA A 98 -1.63 -7.20 8.95
N GLY A 99 -2.54 -7.41 8.01
CA GLY A 99 -3.72 -6.56 7.80
C GLY A 99 -3.53 -5.39 6.84
N ARG A 100 -2.30 -5.16 6.32
CA ARG A 100 -1.99 -4.07 5.38
C ARG A 100 -2.01 -4.47 3.91
N ASP A 101 -2.70 -5.57 3.58
CA ASP A 101 -2.77 -6.14 2.22
C ASP A 101 -3.30 -5.13 1.18
N ALA A 102 -4.32 -4.35 1.54
CA ALA A 102 -4.88 -3.33 0.66
C ALA A 102 -3.90 -2.18 0.39
N GLU A 103 -3.09 -1.81 1.38
CA GLU A 103 -2.04 -0.79 1.22
C GLU A 103 -0.93 -1.28 0.29
N LEU A 104 -0.47 -2.53 0.48
CA LEU A 104 0.47 -3.18 -0.43
C LEU A 104 -0.09 -3.26 -1.85
N ALA A 105 -1.37 -3.59 -2.02
CA ALA A 105 -2.03 -3.60 -3.32
C ALA A 105 -2.10 -2.20 -3.96
N GLY A 106 -2.29 -1.16 -3.15
CA GLY A 106 -2.25 0.24 -3.57
C GLY A 106 -0.88 0.66 -4.10
N ILE A 107 0.21 0.27 -3.43
CA ILE A 107 1.57 0.50 -3.91
C ILE A 107 1.84 -0.35 -5.17
N GLY A 108 1.51 -1.63 -5.10
CA GLY A 108 1.86 -2.62 -6.12
C GLY A 108 1.19 -2.39 -7.47
N ARG A 109 -0.06 -1.90 -7.49
CA ARG A 109 -0.75 -1.56 -8.75
C ARG A 109 -0.04 -0.45 -9.51
N VAL A 110 0.46 0.58 -8.81
CA VAL A 110 1.15 1.72 -9.42
C VAL A 110 2.51 1.28 -9.91
N PHE A 111 3.28 0.58 -9.05
CA PHE A 111 4.58 0.04 -9.41
C PHE A 111 4.52 -0.85 -10.64
N HIS A 112 3.62 -1.85 -10.65
CA HIS A 112 3.53 -2.80 -11.76
C HIS A 112 3.11 -2.12 -13.07
N ALA A 113 2.19 -1.15 -13.02
CA ALA A 113 1.80 -0.36 -14.20
C ALA A 113 3.00 0.41 -14.78
N ASP A 114 3.84 1.00 -13.92
CA ASP A 114 5.03 1.76 -14.32
C ASP A 114 6.09 0.89 -15.01
N THR A 115 6.18 -0.40 -14.66
CA THR A 115 7.12 -1.33 -15.33
C THR A 115 6.82 -1.53 -16.82
N GLY A 116 5.57 -1.32 -17.26
CA GLY A 116 5.14 -1.57 -18.63
C GLY A 116 5.26 -3.03 -19.09
N LEU A 117 5.53 -3.98 -18.19
CA LEU A 117 5.74 -5.38 -18.53
C LEU A 117 4.44 -6.06 -19.00
N GLY A 118 4.55 -6.97 -19.97
CA GLY A 118 3.43 -7.82 -20.38
C GLY A 118 3.06 -8.84 -19.30
N LEU A 119 1.78 -9.20 -19.23
CA LEU A 119 1.26 -10.17 -18.27
C LEU A 119 1.51 -11.61 -18.73
N GLY A 120 2.21 -12.36 -17.88
CA GLY A 120 2.47 -13.79 -18.04
C GLY A 120 3.26 -14.14 -19.30
N ALA A 121 3.38 -15.43 -19.60
CA ALA A 121 4.14 -15.92 -20.75
C ALA A 121 3.62 -15.43 -22.12
N LYS A 122 2.33 -15.03 -22.19
CA LYS A 122 1.71 -14.51 -23.41
C LYS A 122 1.97 -13.01 -23.64
N SER A 123 2.64 -12.33 -22.70
CA SER A 123 2.91 -10.90 -22.76
C SER A 123 1.65 -10.07 -23.07
N LEU A 124 0.53 -10.42 -22.42
CA LEU A 124 -0.72 -9.68 -22.63
C LEU A 124 -0.55 -8.25 -22.14
N PRO A 125 -1.16 -7.24 -22.79
CA PRO A 125 -1.09 -5.87 -22.30
C PRO A 125 -1.67 -5.78 -20.89
N GLN A 126 -1.05 -4.95 -20.05
CA GLN A 126 -1.64 -4.65 -18.74
C GLN A 126 -2.97 -3.91 -18.94
N PRO A 127 -3.98 -4.17 -18.11
CA PRO A 127 -5.15 -3.31 -18.07
C PRO A 127 -4.74 -1.89 -17.69
N ALA A 128 -5.45 -0.89 -18.21
CA ALA A 128 -5.23 0.49 -17.80
C ALA A 128 -5.36 0.62 -16.28
N LEU A 129 -4.45 1.40 -15.66
CA LEU A 129 -4.46 1.62 -14.22
C LEU A 129 -5.78 2.28 -13.83
N ALA A 130 -6.67 1.51 -13.20
CA ALA A 130 -7.94 2.04 -12.74
C ALA A 130 -7.73 3.17 -11.73
N GLN A 131 -8.54 4.23 -11.85
CA GLN A 131 -8.58 5.29 -10.85
C GLN A 131 -9.27 4.74 -9.60
N VAL A 132 -8.62 4.88 -8.45
CA VAL A 132 -9.22 4.54 -7.15
C VAL A 132 -9.81 5.83 -6.60
N PRO A 133 -11.12 5.90 -6.31
CA PRO A 133 -11.71 7.08 -5.70
C PRO A 133 -11.01 7.40 -4.38
N ALA A 134 -10.66 8.66 -4.18
CA ALA A 134 -10.17 9.11 -2.89
C ALA A 134 -11.33 8.98 -1.87
N GLN A 135 -11.11 8.17 -0.83
CA GLN A 135 -12.08 7.98 0.25
C GLN A 135 -11.45 8.37 1.57
N ALA A 136 -12.26 8.91 2.49
CA ALA A 136 -11.82 9.18 3.85
C ALA A 136 -11.56 7.84 4.58
N THR A 137 -10.48 7.79 5.36
CA THR A 137 -10.19 6.64 6.24
C THR A 137 -11.00 6.76 7.54
N SER A 138 -11.00 5.71 8.37
CA SER A 138 -11.75 5.69 9.64
C SER A 138 -11.30 6.77 10.65
N ASN A 139 -10.10 7.31 10.47
CA ASN A 139 -9.51 8.31 11.37
C ASN A 139 -9.54 9.73 10.77
N GLU A 140 -10.28 9.90 9.67
CA GLU A 140 -10.41 11.17 8.97
C GLU A 140 -11.85 11.67 9.01
N ILE A 141 -12.01 12.98 8.85
CA ILE A 141 -13.31 13.62 8.72
C ILE A 141 -13.38 14.26 7.34
N THR A 142 -14.44 13.95 6.60
CA THR A 142 -14.74 14.63 5.34
C THR A 142 -15.26 16.04 5.64
N ILE A 143 -14.59 17.05 5.11
CA ILE A 143 -14.99 18.46 5.22
C ILE A 143 -15.24 18.99 3.81
N ALA A 144 -16.44 19.51 3.58
CA ALA A 144 -16.72 20.31 2.38
C ALA A 144 -16.31 21.76 2.64
N VAL A 145 -15.57 22.35 1.72
CA VAL A 145 -15.13 23.75 1.80
C VAL A 145 -15.66 24.56 0.62
N VAL A 146 -15.90 25.84 0.86
CA VAL A 146 -16.28 26.82 -0.16
C VAL A 146 -15.46 28.09 0.06
N GLY A 147 -15.05 28.74 -1.04
CA GLY A 147 -14.31 30.00 -0.97
C GLY A 147 -12.81 29.87 -0.77
N ALA A 148 -12.27 30.57 0.23
CA ALA A 148 -10.83 30.82 0.34
C ALA A 148 -9.98 29.57 0.61
N HIS A 149 -10.59 28.46 1.04
CA HIS A 149 -9.93 27.17 1.25
C HIS A 149 -9.94 26.25 0.02
N LEU A 150 -10.58 26.63 -1.08
CA LEU A 150 -10.56 25.86 -2.33
C LEU A 150 -9.13 25.71 -2.87
N SER A 151 -8.86 24.65 -3.63
CA SER A 151 -7.57 24.42 -4.28
C SER A 151 -7.09 25.66 -5.04
N GLY A 152 -5.86 26.11 -4.75
CA GLY A 152 -5.28 27.30 -5.36
C GLY A 152 -5.74 28.65 -4.76
N MET A 153 -6.62 28.66 -3.75
CA MET A 153 -7.04 29.86 -3.03
C MET A 153 -6.17 30.12 -1.78
N ALA A 154 -6.26 31.36 -1.27
CA ALA A 154 -5.33 31.91 -0.28
C ALA A 154 -5.21 31.11 1.04
N LEU A 155 -6.27 30.44 1.49
CA LEU A 155 -6.31 29.73 2.78
C LEU A 155 -6.24 28.21 2.63
N ASN A 156 -6.07 27.66 1.41
CA ASN A 156 -5.95 26.21 1.22
C ASN A 156 -4.79 25.59 2.00
N HIS A 157 -3.73 26.37 2.23
CA HIS A 157 -2.57 25.95 3.01
C HIS A 157 -2.91 25.54 4.45
N GLU A 158 -3.96 26.10 5.06
CA GLU A 158 -4.42 25.73 6.41
C GLU A 158 -4.95 24.29 6.46
N LEU A 159 -5.51 23.80 5.35
CA LEU A 159 -5.94 22.40 5.22
C LEU A 159 -4.73 21.49 4.96
N THR A 160 -3.89 21.85 3.99
CA THR A 160 -2.76 21.00 3.59
C THR A 160 -1.68 20.91 4.67
N ALA A 161 -1.54 21.92 5.53
CA ALA A 161 -0.65 21.88 6.69
C ALA A 161 -1.09 20.86 7.76
N LEU A 162 -2.33 20.36 7.67
CA LEU A 162 -2.89 19.29 8.49
C LEU A 162 -3.05 17.99 7.69
N ASP A 163 -2.29 17.82 6.60
CA ASP A 163 -2.30 16.66 5.71
C ASP A 163 -3.65 16.38 5.03
N ALA A 164 -4.52 17.40 4.93
CA ALA A 164 -5.77 17.26 4.19
C ALA A 164 -5.49 17.01 2.70
N ARG A 165 -6.25 16.08 2.13
CA ARG A 165 -6.24 15.76 0.69
C ARG A 165 -7.60 16.03 0.06
N LEU A 166 -7.60 16.39 -1.22
CA LEU A 166 -8.82 16.52 -2.01
C LEU A 166 -9.45 15.13 -2.22
N LEU A 167 -10.72 14.97 -1.83
CA LEU A 167 -11.50 13.76 -2.12
C LEU A 167 -12.24 13.89 -3.45
N GLU A 168 -12.99 14.98 -3.61
CA GLU A 168 -13.74 15.28 -4.83
C GLU A 168 -14.02 16.78 -4.96
N GLU A 169 -14.29 17.23 -6.19
CA GLU A 169 -14.98 18.49 -6.46
C GLU A 169 -16.44 18.17 -6.79
N THR A 170 -17.38 18.75 -6.04
CA THR A 170 -18.80 18.48 -6.19
C THR A 170 -19.61 19.76 -6.00
N ALA A 171 -20.93 19.69 -6.18
CA ALA A 171 -21.84 20.79 -5.94
C ALA A 171 -22.87 20.43 -4.87
N THR A 172 -23.29 21.42 -4.08
CA THR A 172 -24.40 21.24 -3.14
C THR A 172 -25.71 20.92 -3.87
N ALA A 173 -26.69 20.36 -3.15
CA ALA A 173 -28.09 20.38 -3.61
C ALA A 173 -28.57 21.83 -3.86
N THR A 174 -29.69 22.00 -4.57
CA THR A 174 -30.32 23.30 -4.89
C THR A 174 -31.02 23.97 -3.69
N ASP A 175 -30.48 23.76 -2.49
CA ASP A 175 -31.08 24.14 -1.20
C ASP A 175 -30.19 25.16 -0.47
N TYR A 176 -29.25 25.80 -1.19
CA TYR A 176 -28.25 26.69 -0.59
C TYR A 176 -28.19 28.06 -1.28
N LYS A 177 -27.82 29.08 -0.50
CA LYS A 177 -27.40 30.40 -0.99
C LYS A 177 -26.00 30.72 -0.50
N LEU A 178 -25.21 31.37 -1.34
CA LEU A 178 -23.86 31.84 -1.03
C LEU A 178 -23.88 33.37 -0.95
N TYR A 179 -23.35 33.91 0.14
CA TYR A 179 -23.26 35.34 0.39
C TYR A 179 -21.80 35.75 0.51
N ALA A 180 -21.44 36.92 -0.01
CA ALA A 180 -20.17 37.56 0.33
C ALA A 180 -20.32 38.25 1.69
N LEU A 181 -19.52 37.86 2.67
CA LEU A 181 -19.52 38.48 3.99
C LEU A 181 -18.58 39.67 4.03
N ASP A 182 -18.96 40.71 4.76
CA ASP A 182 -18.15 41.89 4.98
C ASP A 182 -17.01 41.58 5.98
N THR A 183 -15.96 40.94 5.47
CA THR A 183 -14.80 40.45 6.23
C THR A 183 -13.51 40.76 5.47
N THR A 184 -12.38 40.82 6.18
CA THR A 184 -11.05 40.98 5.57
C THR A 184 -10.16 39.79 5.92
N PRO A 185 -9.66 39.00 4.93
CA PRO A 185 -10.03 39.03 3.51
C PRO A 185 -11.51 38.65 3.29
N PRO A 186 -12.11 38.95 2.12
CA PRO A 186 -13.50 38.57 1.83
C PRO A 186 -13.71 37.06 1.96
N LYS A 187 -14.70 36.66 2.76
CA LYS A 187 -15.08 35.27 2.98
C LYS A 187 -16.51 35.03 2.53
N PRO A 188 -16.82 33.91 1.85
CA PRO A 188 -18.19 33.54 1.62
C PRO A 188 -18.84 32.96 2.87
N GLY A 189 -20.14 33.17 3.02
CA GLY A 189 -21.01 32.48 3.98
C GLY A 189 -22.06 31.69 3.21
N MET A 190 -22.15 30.39 3.51
CA MET A 190 -23.14 29.51 2.89
C MET A 190 -24.29 29.24 3.86
N LEU A 191 -25.53 29.43 3.40
CA LEU A 191 -26.74 29.22 4.19
C LEU A 191 -27.65 28.21 3.49
N ARG A 192 -28.07 27.18 4.22
CA ARG A 192 -29.12 26.27 3.78
C ARG A 192 -30.48 26.94 3.89
N ILE A 193 -31.31 26.80 2.86
CA ILE A 193 -32.67 27.33 2.75
C ILE A 193 -33.65 26.20 2.39
N GLU A 194 -34.90 26.56 2.09
CA GLU A 194 -35.94 25.62 1.69
C GLU A 194 -35.54 24.81 0.45
N THR A 195 -36.04 23.57 0.38
CA THR A 195 -35.69 22.64 -0.70
C THR A 195 -36.08 23.19 -2.06
N GLY A 196 -35.11 23.24 -2.98
CA GLY A 196 -35.28 23.77 -4.34
C GLY A 196 -35.37 25.29 -4.45
N ALA A 197 -35.30 26.04 -3.34
CA ALA A 197 -35.39 27.50 -3.36
C ALA A 197 -34.02 28.20 -3.53
N GLY A 198 -32.94 27.42 -3.66
CA GLY A 198 -31.56 27.88 -3.78
C GLY A 198 -30.89 27.51 -5.10
N HIS A 199 -29.56 27.45 -5.06
CA HIS A 199 -28.73 27.07 -6.20
C HIS A 199 -27.75 25.99 -5.77
N ALA A 200 -27.31 25.17 -6.74
CA ALA A 200 -26.17 24.30 -6.55
C ALA A 200 -24.90 25.17 -6.48
N ILE A 201 -24.19 25.12 -5.36
CA ILE A 201 -22.94 25.85 -5.14
C ILE A 201 -21.80 24.89 -5.39
N LYS A 202 -20.88 25.28 -6.28
CA LYS A 202 -19.63 24.57 -6.58
C LYS A 202 -18.46 25.27 -5.86
#